data_AF-A0A969N7P8-F1
#
_entry.id   AF-A0A969N7P8-F1
#
_cell.length_a   1.000
_cell.length_b   1.000
_cell.length_c   1.000
_cell.angle_alpha   90.00
_cell.angle_beta   90.00
_cell.angle_gamma   90.00
#
_symmetry.space_group_name_H-M   'P 1'
#
loop_
_entity.id
_entity.type
_entity.pdbx_description
1 polymer ?
#
loop_
_entity_poly.entity_id
_entity_poly.type
_entity_poly.pdbx_seq_one_letter_code
_entity_poly.pdbx_strand_id
1 'polypeptide(L)'
;MQKNASGLICNTYLSFIDATRSWHKTEVAPNRETPTFGRLKMIDVACPHAGKSIFKAKSIEHRYYIITPPPPSTTVPDVSTDYPGAIGATWATPEGDVLNQGGATVTSRGFCWSTSSNPTISNSKITAGSGTGHFIGTISGLTTSVRYYIRAFATNSYGTAYGNQIVVTPGDNAPL
;
A
#
# COMPACT_ATOMS: atom_id res chain seq x y z
N MET A 1 3.81 38.56 10.98
CA MET A 1 2.85 39.61 11.42
C MET A 1 3.38 40.95 10.98
N GLN A 2 2.71 41.68 10.08
CA GLN A 2 3.10 43.06 9.75
C GLN A 2 2.07 44.02 10.34
N LYS A 3 2.51 44.93 11.21
CA LYS A 3 1.67 45.99 11.78
C LYS A 3 1.55 47.12 10.76
N ASN A 4 0.36 47.67 10.58
CA ASN A 4 0.20 48.93 9.85
C ASN A 4 0.53 50.13 10.77
N ALA A 5 0.67 51.31 10.18
CA ALA A 5 1.02 52.56 10.87
C ALA A 5 -0.03 53.05 11.91
N SER A 6 -1.11 52.30 12.13
CA SER A 6 -2.17 52.61 13.09
C SER A 6 -2.30 51.54 14.20
N GLY A 7 -1.37 50.59 14.27
CA GLY A 7 -1.31 49.61 15.36
C GLY A 7 -2.37 48.49 15.32
N LEU A 8 -3.19 48.41 14.27
CA LEU A 8 -4.19 47.34 14.12
C LEU A 8 -3.51 46.08 13.53
N ILE A 9 -3.69 44.96 14.23
CA ILE A 9 -3.21 43.64 13.80
C ILE A 9 -4.16 43.15 12.73
N CYS A 10 -3.77 43.25 11.46
CA CYS A 10 -4.50 42.63 10.36
C CYS A 10 -3.91 41.25 10.11
N ASN A 11 -4.65 40.18 10.42
CA ASN A 11 -4.26 38.83 10.05
C ASN A 11 -4.31 38.69 8.53
N THR A 12 -3.15 38.54 7.91
CA THR A 12 -3.06 38.25 6.47
C THR A 12 -3.48 36.80 6.26
N TYR A 13 -4.76 36.57 5.93
CA TYR A 13 -5.25 35.25 5.55
C TYR A 13 -5.09 35.06 4.03
N LEU A 14 -4.29 34.07 3.63
CA LEU A 14 -4.39 33.48 2.29
C LEU A 14 -5.74 32.79 2.20
N SER A 15 -6.59 33.30 1.34
CA SER A 15 -7.94 32.79 1.12
C SER A 15 -8.00 32.30 -0.31
N PHE A 16 -8.29 31.02 -0.47
CA PHE A 16 -8.56 30.42 -1.78
C PHE A 16 -10.04 30.56 -2.07
N ILE A 17 -10.37 30.99 -3.28
CA ILE A 17 -11.73 30.92 -3.82
C ILE A 17 -11.78 29.65 -4.69
N ASP A 18 -12.50 28.64 -4.20
CA ASP A 18 -13.01 27.55 -5.04
C ASP A 18 -13.95 28.14 -6.11
N ALA A 19 -14.16 27.45 -7.25
CA ALA A 19 -15.14 27.82 -8.28
C ALA A 19 -16.55 28.18 -7.75
N THR A 20 -16.89 27.78 -6.52
CA THR A 20 -18.14 28.03 -5.78
C THR A 20 -18.09 29.19 -4.77
N ARG A 21 -17.00 29.98 -4.70
CA ARG A 21 -16.84 31.16 -3.81
C ARG A 21 -16.93 30.89 -2.30
N SER A 22 -16.64 29.68 -1.84
CA SER A 22 -16.67 29.33 -0.42
C SER A 22 -15.30 29.38 0.26
N TRP A 23 -15.21 30.08 1.40
CA TRP A 23 -13.96 30.33 2.14
C TRP A 23 -13.48 29.09 2.90
N HIS A 24 -12.25 28.63 2.63
CA HIS A 24 -11.58 27.59 3.42
C HIS A 24 -10.25 28.10 3.96
N LYS A 25 -9.99 27.88 5.26
CA LYS A 25 -8.71 28.17 5.91
C LYS A 25 -7.85 26.90 5.89
N THR A 26 -6.60 27.00 5.45
CA THR A 26 -5.64 25.89 5.60
C THR A 26 -4.25 26.45 5.88
N GLU A 27 -3.66 26.01 7.00
CA GLU A 27 -2.26 26.28 7.37
C GLU A 27 -1.34 25.30 6.62
N VAL A 28 -0.20 25.78 6.11
CA VAL A 28 0.72 24.98 5.29
C VAL A 28 2.04 24.76 6.04
N ALA A 29 2.41 23.49 6.24
CA ALA A 29 3.67 23.05 6.85
C ALA A 29 4.83 22.93 5.83
N PRO A 30 6.11 22.94 6.25
CA PRO A 30 7.23 23.27 5.36
C PRO A 30 8.19 22.09 5.09
N ASN A 31 8.06 21.33 3.98
CA ASN A 31 9.18 20.54 3.40
C ASN A 31 8.87 19.71 2.10
N ARG A 32 9.64 20.02 1.01
CA ARG A 32 10.09 19.25 -0.21
C ARG A 32 9.09 18.35 -1.00
N GLU A 33 9.04 18.23 -2.34
CA GLU A 33 9.79 18.69 -3.54
C GLU A 33 8.97 18.38 -4.85
N THR A 34 9.24 19.14 -5.95
CA THR A 34 8.88 19.06 -7.42
C THR A 34 7.84 20.03 -8.04
N PRO A 35 8.19 21.22 -8.56
CA PRO A 35 7.21 22.27 -8.92
C PRO A 35 6.31 21.99 -10.14
N THR A 36 4.98 22.08 -9.96
CA THR A 36 4.00 22.27 -11.06
C THR A 36 3.45 23.71 -11.00
N PHE A 37 3.54 24.46 -12.10
CA PHE A 37 3.29 25.90 -12.12
C PHE A 37 1.80 26.25 -12.30
N GLY A 38 1.19 26.92 -11.32
CA GLY A 38 -0.14 27.54 -11.44
C GLY A 38 -0.11 29.05 -11.13
N ARG A 39 -0.80 29.87 -11.92
CA ARG A 39 -0.96 31.32 -11.69
C ARG A 39 -2.14 31.58 -10.74
N LEU A 40 -1.89 32.08 -9.53
CA LEU A 40 -2.92 32.67 -8.67
C LEU A 40 -3.00 34.18 -8.92
N LYS A 41 -4.18 34.70 -9.28
CA LYS A 41 -4.47 36.14 -9.24
C LYS A 41 -5.12 36.45 -7.89
N MET A 42 -4.51 37.33 -7.10
CA MET A 42 -5.19 37.93 -5.94
C MET A 42 -6.29 38.86 -6.43
N ILE A 43 -7.50 38.71 -5.88
CA ILE A 43 -8.62 39.63 -6.09
C ILE A 43 -8.59 40.68 -4.97
N ASP A 44 -8.76 41.95 -5.33
CA ASP A 44 -8.69 43.11 -4.43
C ASP A 44 -9.59 42.94 -3.20
N VAL A 45 -9.03 43.20 -2.00
CA VAL A 45 -9.82 43.32 -0.76
C VAL A 45 -10.15 44.80 -0.57
N ALA A 46 -11.40 45.17 -0.86
CA ALA A 46 -11.90 46.51 -0.53
C ALA A 46 -12.17 46.62 0.97
N CYS A 47 -11.63 47.65 1.62
CA CYS A 47 -12.04 48.05 2.96
C CYS A 47 -13.35 48.88 2.84
N PRO A 48 -14.45 48.56 3.54
CA PRO A 48 -15.76 49.17 3.26
C PRO A 48 -15.91 50.65 3.66
N HIS A 49 -14.94 51.26 4.36
CA HIS A 49 -15.17 52.51 5.09
C HIS A 49 -14.37 53.74 4.65
N ALA A 50 -13.55 53.65 3.60
CA ALA A 50 -12.97 54.83 2.99
C ALA A 50 -12.61 54.49 1.55
N GLY A 51 -13.24 55.15 0.57
CA GLY A 51 -13.07 54.90 -0.88
C GLY A 51 -11.67 55.20 -1.43
N LYS A 52 -10.61 54.68 -0.80
CA LYS A 52 -9.23 54.74 -1.23
C LYS A 52 -8.58 53.37 -1.03
N SER A 53 -8.08 52.79 -2.12
CA SER A 53 -7.27 51.58 -2.12
C SER A 53 -5.95 51.84 -1.39
N ILE A 54 -5.81 51.42 -0.12
CA ILE A 54 -4.64 51.70 0.73
C ILE A 54 -3.50 50.69 0.59
N PHE A 55 -3.62 49.68 -0.28
CA PHE A 55 -2.54 48.74 -0.58
C PHE A 55 -2.36 48.64 -2.09
N LYS A 56 -1.19 49.01 -2.61
CA LYS A 56 -0.80 48.56 -3.95
C LYS A 56 -0.56 47.06 -3.85
N ALA A 57 -1.39 46.27 -4.53
CA ALA A 57 -1.17 44.82 -4.64
C ALA A 57 0.17 44.60 -5.35
N LYS A 58 1.20 44.21 -4.60
CA LYS A 58 2.41 43.64 -5.19
C LYS A 58 2.03 42.21 -5.53
N SER A 59 2.03 41.86 -6.83
CA SER A 59 1.91 40.47 -7.26
C SER A 59 3.04 39.69 -6.58
N ILE A 60 2.73 38.97 -5.50
CA ILE A 60 3.69 38.09 -4.88
C ILE A 60 3.50 36.75 -5.59
N GLU A 61 4.42 36.42 -6.49
CA GLU A 61 4.52 35.09 -7.10
C GLU A 61 4.97 34.09 -6.03
N HIS A 62 4.10 33.78 -5.08
CA HIS A 62 4.31 32.65 -4.19
C HIS A 62 4.13 31.39 -5.03
N ARG A 63 5.26 30.76 -5.37
CA ARG A 63 5.28 29.38 -5.88
C ARG A 63 4.72 28.48 -4.77
N TYR A 64 3.45 28.13 -4.86
CA TYR A 64 2.88 27.08 -4.05
C TYR A 64 3.16 25.75 -4.75
N TYR A 65 3.58 24.75 -3.97
CA TYR A 65 3.74 23.40 -4.47
C TYR A 65 2.54 22.57 -4.02
N ILE A 66 1.87 21.91 -4.97
CA ILE A 66 0.81 20.95 -4.68
C ILE A 66 1.51 19.62 -4.41
N ILE A 67 1.53 19.17 -3.17
CA ILE A 67 2.11 17.87 -2.81
C ILE A 67 1.10 16.80 -3.21
N THR A 68 1.26 16.21 -4.41
CA THR A 68 0.50 15.01 -4.75
C THR A 68 1.14 13.82 -4.04
N PRO A 69 0.40 13.02 -3.25
CA PRO A 69 0.98 11.81 -2.68
C PRO A 69 1.49 10.92 -3.83
N PRO A 70 2.64 10.24 -3.66
CA PRO A 70 3.09 9.28 -4.65
C PRO A 70 1.99 8.24 -4.89
N PRO A 71 1.76 7.80 -6.14
CA PRO A 71 0.77 6.78 -6.42
C PRO A 71 1.07 5.53 -5.58
N PRO A 72 0.04 4.84 -5.05
CA PRO A 72 0.25 3.62 -4.29
C PRO A 72 1.03 2.62 -5.16
N SER A 73 2.14 2.12 -4.65
CA SER A 73 2.96 1.15 -5.36
C SER A 73 2.27 -0.20 -5.31
N THR A 74 1.81 -0.67 -6.47
CA THR A 74 1.04 -1.92 -6.57
C THR A 74 1.92 -3.04 -7.13
N THR A 75 1.98 -4.14 -6.41
CA THR A 75 2.86 -5.27 -6.64
C THR A 75 2.13 -6.59 -6.38
N VAL A 76 2.77 -7.70 -6.71
CA VAL A 76 2.28 -9.03 -6.28
C VAL A 76 2.39 -9.16 -4.75
N PRO A 77 1.66 -10.10 -4.13
CA PRO A 77 1.73 -10.31 -2.69
C PRO A 77 3.13 -10.74 -2.22
N ASP A 78 3.42 -10.59 -0.95
CA ASP A 78 4.59 -11.17 -0.30
C ASP A 78 4.16 -12.36 0.55
N VAL A 79 4.83 -13.50 0.39
CA VAL A 79 4.40 -14.79 0.92
C VAL A 79 5.59 -15.54 1.48
N SER A 80 5.45 -16.10 2.68
CA SER A 80 6.38 -17.04 3.29
C SER A 80 5.78 -18.45 3.33
N THR A 81 6.62 -19.47 3.23
CA THR A 81 6.26 -20.88 3.40
C THR A 81 7.07 -21.44 4.56
N ASP A 82 6.38 -21.94 5.57
CA ASP A 82 7.00 -22.55 6.73
C ASP A 82 6.96 -24.08 6.63
N TYR A 83 7.88 -24.73 7.35
CA TYR A 83 7.94 -26.18 7.37
C TYR A 83 6.66 -26.77 7.99
N PRO A 84 6.15 -27.93 7.53
CA PRO A 84 4.92 -28.49 8.07
C PRO A 84 5.05 -28.83 9.56
N GLY A 85 4.08 -28.40 10.36
CA GLY A 85 4.00 -28.79 11.78
C GLY A 85 3.76 -30.28 11.99
N ALA A 86 3.18 -30.97 11.00
CA ALA A 86 3.00 -32.42 11.00
C ALA A 86 3.11 -33.01 9.59
N ILE A 87 3.74 -34.19 9.51
CA ILE A 87 3.90 -34.97 8.28
C ILE A 87 3.49 -36.40 8.61
N GLY A 88 2.53 -36.93 7.86
CA GLY A 88 2.13 -38.33 7.90
C GLY A 88 2.67 -39.12 6.72
N ALA A 89 2.25 -40.39 6.62
CA ALA A 89 2.68 -41.28 5.53
C ALA A 89 2.20 -40.82 4.14
N THR A 90 1.01 -40.21 4.08
CA THR A 90 0.35 -39.82 2.82
C THR A 90 -0.18 -38.39 2.85
N TRP A 91 0.18 -37.62 3.88
CA TRP A 91 -0.29 -36.26 4.07
C TRP A 91 0.77 -35.39 4.74
N ALA A 92 0.66 -34.08 4.57
CA ALA A 92 1.48 -33.08 5.27
C ALA A 92 0.64 -31.83 5.53
N THR A 93 0.93 -31.13 6.63
CA THR A 93 0.25 -29.87 6.98
C THR A 93 1.22 -28.69 6.89
N PRO A 94 1.59 -28.22 5.67
CA PRO A 94 2.40 -27.03 5.53
C PRO A 94 1.71 -25.79 6.09
N GLU A 95 2.55 -24.86 6.50
CA GLU A 95 2.16 -23.58 7.05
C GLU A 95 2.68 -22.47 6.13
N GLY A 96 1.98 -21.35 6.09
CA GLY A 96 2.34 -20.23 5.23
C GLY A 96 1.77 -18.94 5.76
N ASP A 97 2.39 -17.83 5.38
CA ASP A 97 1.95 -16.50 5.77
C ASP A 97 1.97 -15.56 4.58
N VAL A 98 0.91 -14.80 4.41
CA VAL A 98 0.85 -13.69 3.47
C VAL A 98 1.20 -12.41 4.22
N LEU A 99 2.47 -12.02 4.16
CA LEU A 99 3.05 -10.88 4.88
C LEU A 99 2.54 -9.54 4.36
N ASN A 100 2.32 -9.43 3.04
CA ASN A 100 1.81 -8.22 2.41
C ASN A 100 0.93 -8.55 1.20
N GLN A 101 -0.12 -7.78 1.00
CA GLN A 101 -1.05 -7.92 -0.13
C GLN A 101 -0.58 -7.19 -1.40
N GLY A 102 0.48 -6.39 -1.33
CA GLY A 102 1.06 -5.72 -2.50
C GLY A 102 0.15 -4.62 -3.09
N GLY A 103 -0.71 -4.00 -2.28
CA GLY A 103 -1.57 -2.89 -2.73
C GLY A 103 -2.89 -3.31 -3.39
N ALA A 104 -3.19 -4.61 -3.49
CA ALA A 104 -4.54 -5.11 -3.79
C ALA A 104 -4.90 -6.32 -2.93
N THR A 105 -6.18 -6.50 -2.64
CA THR A 105 -6.66 -7.62 -1.84
C THR A 105 -6.27 -8.96 -2.46
N VAL A 106 -5.74 -9.87 -1.63
CA VAL A 106 -5.44 -11.25 -2.02
C VAL A 106 -6.74 -12.01 -2.21
N THR A 107 -6.99 -12.47 -3.43
CA THR A 107 -8.22 -13.17 -3.83
C THR A 107 -8.16 -14.68 -3.58
N SER A 108 -6.95 -15.26 -3.62
CA SER A 108 -6.72 -16.69 -3.39
C SER A 108 -5.34 -16.91 -2.80
N ARG A 109 -5.25 -17.78 -1.79
CA ARG A 109 -3.98 -18.24 -1.21
C ARG A 109 -4.02 -19.74 -0.96
N GLY A 110 -2.86 -20.35 -0.86
CA GLY A 110 -2.77 -21.79 -0.57
C GLY A 110 -1.38 -22.33 -0.80
N PHE A 111 -1.30 -23.63 -1.12
CA PHE A 111 -0.04 -24.32 -1.33
C PHE A 111 -0.05 -25.04 -2.67
N CYS A 112 1.10 -25.05 -3.34
CA CYS A 112 1.35 -25.83 -4.53
C CYS A 112 2.52 -26.78 -4.29
N TRP A 113 2.48 -27.96 -4.90
CA TRP A 113 3.51 -28.97 -4.73
C TRP A 113 3.74 -29.81 -5.98
N SER A 114 4.94 -30.39 -6.06
CA SER A 114 5.38 -31.25 -7.15
C SER A 114 6.56 -32.12 -6.70
N THR A 115 6.86 -33.19 -7.44
CA THR A 115 8.12 -33.94 -7.30
C THR A 115 9.30 -33.23 -7.97
N SER A 116 9.03 -32.17 -8.74
CA SER A 116 10.03 -31.28 -9.33
C SER A 116 10.16 -29.97 -8.57
N SER A 117 11.34 -29.37 -8.58
CA SER A 117 11.60 -28.08 -7.97
C SER A 117 10.79 -26.95 -8.60
N ASN A 118 10.53 -25.91 -7.82
CA ASN A 118 9.76 -24.72 -8.11
C ASN A 118 8.34 -25.03 -8.57
N PRO A 119 7.53 -25.72 -7.75
CA PRO A 119 6.12 -25.92 -8.07
C PRO A 119 5.42 -24.57 -8.24
N THR A 120 4.42 -24.56 -9.11
CA THR A 120 3.57 -23.39 -9.38
C THR A 120 2.10 -23.77 -9.28
N ILE A 121 1.20 -22.78 -9.41
CA ILE A 121 -0.26 -23.01 -9.39
C ILE A 121 -0.79 -23.87 -10.56
N SER A 122 0.06 -24.24 -11.54
CA SER A 122 -0.29 -25.19 -12.60
C SER A 122 -0.02 -26.65 -12.23
N ASN A 123 0.71 -26.90 -11.13
CA ASN A 123 0.93 -28.23 -10.58
C ASN A 123 -0.22 -28.60 -9.62
N SER A 124 0.01 -29.61 -8.78
CA SER A 124 -0.89 -29.93 -7.68
C SER A 124 -0.97 -28.76 -6.71
N LYS A 125 -2.18 -28.40 -6.28
CA LYS A 125 -2.41 -27.29 -5.36
C LYS A 125 -3.64 -27.50 -4.48
N ILE A 126 -3.64 -26.79 -3.35
CA ILE A 126 -4.80 -26.58 -2.49
C ILE A 126 -5.00 -25.08 -2.32
N THR A 127 -6.26 -24.67 -2.18
CA THR A 127 -6.63 -23.29 -1.83
C THR A 127 -7.04 -23.27 -0.36
N ALA A 128 -6.42 -22.40 0.43
CA ALA A 128 -6.60 -22.24 1.87
C ALA A 128 -7.30 -20.91 2.23
N GLY A 129 -8.06 -20.34 1.29
CA GLY A 129 -8.85 -19.12 1.47
C GLY A 129 -8.27 -17.90 0.75
N SER A 130 -8.44 -16.72 1.34
CA SER A 130 -8.07 -15.42 0.79
C SER A 130 -7.59 -14.47 1.89
N GLY A 131 -7.09 -13.29 1.53
CA GLY A 131 -6.59 -12.28 2.47
C GLY A 131 -5.16 -12.49 2.98
N THR A 132 -4.74 -11.62 3.91
CA THR A 132 -3.40 -11.63 4.52
C THR A 132 -3.33 -12.49 5.80
N GLY A 133 -2.12 -12.72 6.29
CA GLY A 133 -1.85 -13.42 7.54
C GLY A 133 -1.64 -14.92 7.38
N HIS A 134 -1.36 -15.56 8.52
CA HIS A 134 -1.03 -16.96 8.63
C HIS A 134 -2.18 -17.89 8.20
N PHE A 135 -1.83 -18.99 7.53
CA PHE A 135 -2.75 -20.02 7.09
C PHE A 135 -2.07 -21.39 7.07
N ILE A 136 -2.86 -22.42 7.34
CA ILE A 136 -2.44 -23.81 7.35
C ILE A 136 -3.24 -24.54 6.28
N GLY A 137 -2.60 -25.47 5.58
CA GLY A 137 -3.26 -26.31 4.59
C GLY A 137 -2.91 -27.77 4.80
N THR A 138 -3.84 -28.68 4.51
CA THR A 138 -3.57 -30.12 4.55
C THR A 138 -3.43 -30.63 3.12
N ILE A 139 -2.24 -31.11 2.79
CA ILE A 139 -1.97 -31.83 1.53
C ILE A 139 -2.18 -33.31 1.79
N SER A 140 -3.03 -33.96 1.02
CA SER A 140 -3.32 -35.40 1.09
C SER A 140 -3.02 -36.08 -0.24
N GLY A 141 -2.99 -37.43 -0.24
CA GLY A 141 -2.72 -38.20 -1.45
C GLY A 141 -1.24 -38.20 -1.86
N LEU A 142 -0.34 -37.93 -0.91
CA LEU A 142 1.09 -38.05 -1.15
C LEU A 142 1.51 -39.52 -1.11
N THR A 143 2.56 -39.85 -1.87
CA THR A 143 3.17 -41.17 -1.80
C THR A 143 4.27 -41.18 -0.74
N THR A 144 4.27 -42.19 0.12
CA THR A 144 5.32 -42.39 1.13
C THR A 144 6.70 -42.52 0.50
N SER A 145 7.71 -42.03 1.21
CA SER A 145 9.13 -42.05 0.83
C SER A 145 9.45 -41.37 -0.51
N VAL A 146 8.54 -40.52 -1.01
CA VAL A 146 8.74 -39.70 -2.21
C VAL A 146 9.02 -38.25 -1.79
N ARG A 147 10.06 -37.66 -2.37
CA ARG A 147 10.41 -36.25 -2.12
C ARG A 147 9.44 -35.32 -2.86
N TYR A 148 8.79 -34.44 -2.13
CA TYR A 148 7.95 -33.37 -2.67
C TYR A 148 8.53 -32.00 -2.33
N TYR A 149 8.42 -31.09 -3.28
CA TYR A 149 8.69 -29.66 -3.13
C TYR A 149 7.36 -28.96 -2.91
N ILE A 150 7.23 -28.16 -1.84
CA ILE A 150 6.01 -27.40 -1.53
C ILE A 150 6.35 -25.90 -1.49
N ARG A 151 5.43 -25.08 -1.98
CA ARG A 151 5.48 -23.61 -1.91
C ARG A 151 4.11 -23.05 -1.60
N ALA A 152 4.03 -22.11 -0.68
CA ALA A 152 2.86 -21.26 -0.51
C ALA A 152 2.71 -20.31 -1.71
N PHE A 153 1.47 -20.02 -2.10
CA PHE A 153 1.16 -19.04 -3.14
C PHE A 153 0.06 -18.09 -2.66
N ALA A 154 0.07 -16.88 -3.20
CA ALA A 154 -1.01 -15.92 -3.04
C ALA A 154 -1.22 -15.14 -4.35
N THR A 155 -2.48 -14.93 -4.71
CA THR A 155 -2.89 -14.25 -5.95
C THR A 155 -3.66 -12.98 -5.60
N ASN A 156 -3.30 -11.87 -6.24
CA ASN A 156 -4.06 -10.63 -6.24
C ASN A 156 -4.33 -10.18 -7.70
N SER A 157 -4.91 -9.00 -7.90
CA SER A 157 -5.20 -8.46 -9.23
C SER A 157 -3.95 -8.20 -10.10
N TYR A 158 -2.77 -8.13 -9.49
CA TYR A 158 -1.49 -7.86 -10.17
C TYR A 158 -0.72 -9.13 -10.53
N GLY A 159 -1.01 -10.26 -9.88
CA GLY A 159 -0.40 -11.54 -10.22
C GLY A 159 -0.40 -12.54 -9.07
N THR A 160 0.39 -13.61 -9.24
CA THR A 160 0.60 -14.63 -8.21
C THR A 160 2.04 -14.57 -7.72
N ALA A 161 2.21 -14.46 -6.41
CA ALA A 161 3.49 -14.60 -5.75
C ALA A 161 3.62 -15.99 -5.12
N TYR A 162 4.87 -16.39 -4.88
CA TYR A 162 5.22 -17.66 -4.31
C TYR A 162 6.24 -17.45 -3.20
N GLY A 163 6.06 -18.17 -2.09
CA GLY A 163 7.05 -18.17 -1.02
C GLY A 163 8.29 -18.99 -1.34
N ASN A 164 9.13 -19.12 -0.31
CA ASN A 164 10.27 -20.02 -0.32
C ASN A 164 9.83 -21.46 -0.54
N GLN A 165 10.71 -22.24 -1.14
CA GLN A 165 10.47 -23.66 -1.34
C GLN A 165 10.93 -24.44 -0.12
N ILE A 166 10.08 -25.35 0.33
CA ILE A 166 10.42 -26.38 1.30
C ILE A 166 10.40 -27.75 0.64
N VAL A 167 11.09 -28.71 1.26
CA VAL A 167 11.17 -30.10 0.80
C VAL A 167 10.65 -30.99 1.90
N VAL A 168 9.74 -31.90 1.54
CA VAL A 168 9.14 -32.86 2.48
C VAL A 168 9.22 -34.26 1.90
N THR A 169 9.40 -35.24 2.79
CA THR A 169 9.34 -36.66 2.44
C THR A 169 8.29 -37.31 3.36
N PRO A 170 7.06 -37.54 2.86
CA PRO A 170 6.02 -38.24 3.61
C PRO A 170 6.48 -39.65 3.99
N GLY A 171 6.06 -40.16 5.15
CA GLY A 171 6.48 -41.49 5.62
C GLY A 171 7.60 -41.50 6.64
N ASP A 172 8.30 -40.37 6.81
CA ASP A 172 9.10 -40.16 8.01
C ASP A 172 8.14 -39.81 9.14
N ASN A 173 7.84 -40.79 10.00
CA ASN A 173 7.31 -40.52 11.33
C ASN A 173 8.39 -39.73 12.07
N ALA A 174 8.44 -38.41 11.89
CA ALA A 174 9.27 -37.54 12.72
C ALA A 174 8.83 -37.80 14.18
N PRO A 175 9.74 -38.19 15.07
CA PRO A 175 9.37 -38.53 16.44
C PRO A 175 8.74 -37.30 17.10
N LEU A 176 7.58 -37.52 17.73
CA LEU A 176 6.86 -36.55 18.55
C LEU A 176 7.75 -35.98 19.65
#